data_AF-A0A932DR64-F1
#
_entry.id   AF-A0A932DR64-F1
#
_cell.length_a   1.000
_cell.length_b   1.000
_cell.length_c   1.000
_cell.angle_alpha   90.00
_cell.angle_beta   90.00
_cell.angle_gamma   90.00
#
_symmetry.space_group_name_H-M   'P 1'
#
loop_
_entity.id
_entity.type
_entity.pdbx_description
1 polymer ?
#
loop_
_entity_poly.entity_id
_entity_poly.type
_entity_poly.pdbx_seq_one_letter_code
_entity_poly.pdbx_strand_id
1 'polypeptide(L)'
;MKLEELEKRVKKIESRNQKVEMDKAWETSLTRKVLLIIFTFLSIGLYMNAIGVNNPWQNAVIPSLGFLLSTLSLPFFKRIWINRQKGVTELPELLSIIE
;
A
#
# COMPACT_ATOMS: atom_id res chain seq x y z
N MET A 1 18.11 11.00 -35.36
CA MET A 1 17.18 10.24 -34.52
C MET A 1 15.77 10.69 -34.88
N LYS A 2 14.92 9.81 -35.43
CA LYS A 2 13.67 10.23 -36.09
C LYS A 2 12.58 10.50 -35.05
N LEU A 3 11.87 11.62 -35.18
CA LEU A 3 10.75 12.02 -34.31
C LEU A 3 9.72 10.88 -34.12
N GLU A 4 9.48 10.13 -35.19
CA GLU A 4 8.59 8.96 -35.22
C GLU A 4 9.02 7.82 -34.28
N GLU A 5 10.33 7.63 -34.06
CA GLU A 5 10.86 6.63 -33.13
C GLU A 5 10.62 7.05 -31.67
N LEU A 6 10.77 8.35 -31.38
CA LEU A 6 10.46 8.91 -30.07
C LEU A 6 8.97 8.80 -29.76
N GLU A 7 8.09 9.13 -30.71
CA GLU A 7 6.63 8.97 -30.55
C GLU A 7 6.23 7.52 -30.26
N LYS A 8 6.82 6.55 -30.97
CA LYS A 8 6.59 5.12 -30.72
C LYS A 8 7.03 4.70 -29.31
N ARG A 9 8.16 5.22 -28.83
CA ARG A 9 8.65 4.97 -27.46
C ARG A 9 7.75 5.59 -26.41
N VAL A 10 7.27 6.82 -26.61
CA VAL A 10 6.36 7.51 -25.69
C VAL A 10 5.04 6.74 -25.57
N LYS A 11 4.40 6.38 -26.68
CA LYS A 11 3.16 5.57 -26.67
C LYS A 11 3.33 4.23 -25.96
N LYS A 12 4.49 3.59 -26.10
CA LYS A 12 4.80 2.33 -25.40
C LYS A 12 4.98 2.54 -23.90
N ILE A 13 5.52 3.68 -23.47
CA ILE A 13 5.65 4.01 -22.05
C ILE A 13 4.28 4.35 -21.46
N GLU A 14 3.48 5.17 -22.14
CA GLU A 14 2.14 5.57 -21.70
C GLU A 14 1.20 4.37 -21.53
N SER A 15 1.17 3.46 -22.52
CA SER A 15 0.34 2.24 -22.43
C SER A 15 0.73 1.32 -21.27
N ARG A 16 2.04 1.22 -20.96
CA ARG A 16 2.51 0.48 -19.79
C ARG A 16 2.16 1.19 -18.49
N ASN A 17 2.35 2.51 -18.43
CA ASN A 17 2.05 3.30 -17.24
C ASN A 17 0.55 3.27 -16.93
N GLN A 18 -0.33 3.30 -17.94
CA GLN A 18 -1.78 3.16 -17.73
C GLN A 18 -2.14 1.86 -17.00
N LYS A 19 -1.54 0.73 -17.40
CA LYS A 19 -1.75 -0.54 -16.71
C LYS A 19 -1.26 -0.49 -15.26
N VAL A 20 -0.04 0.02 -15.05
CA VAL A 20 0.56 0.13 -13.72
C VAL A 20 -0.26 1.03 -12.79
N GLU A 21 -0.73 2.18 -13.28
CA GLU A 21 -1.55 3.10 -12.49
C GLU A 21 -2.93 2.50 -12.15
N MET A 22 -3.52 1.71 -13.05
CA MET A 22 -4.75 0.99 -12.77
C MET A 22 -4.55 -0.09 -11.70
N ASP A 23 -3.46 -0.87 -11.77
CA ASP A 23 -3.11 -1.88 -10.76
C ASP A 23 -2.84 -1.22 -9.40
N LYS A 24 -2.14 -0.08 -9.40
CA LYS A 24 -1.87 0.71 -8.19
C LYS A 24 -3.14 1.32 -7.60
N ALA A 25 -4.05 1.80 -8.43
CA ALA A 25 -5.36 2.28 -8.00
C ALA A 25 -6.17 1.15 -7.35
N TRP A 26 -6.13 -0.07 -7.92
CA TRP A 26 -6.75 -1.25 -7.34
C TRP A 26 -6.15 -1.61 -5.98
N GLU A 27 -4.82 -1.66 -5.86
CA GLU A 27 -4.14 -1.96 -4.59
C GLU A 27 -4.46 -0.95 -3.50
N THR A 28 -4.64 0.31 -3.88
CA THR A 28 -4.95 1.40 -2.94
C THR A 28 -6.46 1.56 -2.70
N SER A 29 -7.29 0.88 -3.50
CA SER A 29 -8.75 1.03 -3.48
C SER A 29 -9.34 0.60 -2.14
N LEU A 30 -10.42 1.28 -1.75
CA LEU A 30 -11.22 0.90 -0.59
C LEU A 30 -11.86 -0.48 -0.80
N THR A 31 -12.19 -0.83 -2.05
CA THR A 31 -12.79 -2.12 -2.43
C THR A 31 -11.93 -3.30 -1.99
N ARG A 32 -10.61 -3.28 -2.27
CA ARG A 32 -9.69 -4.34 -1.83
C ARG A 32 -9.63 -4.45 -0.31
N LYS A 33 -9.59 -3.30 0.39
CA LYS A 33 -9.54 -3.27 1.86
C LYS A 33 -10.81 -3.85 2.47
N VAL A 34 -11.98 -3.48 1.96
CA VAL A 34 -13.28 -4.02 2.41
C VAL A 34 -13.38 -5.52 2.17
N LEU A 35 -12.96 -6.01 1.00
CA LEU A 35 -12.94 -7.45 0.71
C LEU A 35 -12.05 -8.21 1.70
N LEU A 36 -10.85 -7.71 1.99
CA LEU A 36 -9.95 -8.34 2.97
C LEU A 36 -10.56 -8.37 4.36
N ILE A 37 -11.17 -7.27 4.83
CA ILE A 37 -11.86 -7.22 6.13
C ILE A 37 -12.98 -8.25 6.18
N ILE A 38 -13.83 -8.32 5.15
CA ILE A 38 -14.97 -9.25 5.10
C ILE A 38 -14.46 -10.69 5.12
N PHE A 39 -13.49 -11.05 4.29
CA PHE A 39 -12.96 -12.41 4.25
C PHE A 39 -12.26 -12.80 5.56
N THR A 40 -11.50 -11.90 6.17
CA THR A 40 -10.86 -12.14 7.48
C THR A 40 -11.91 -12.30 8.57
N PHE A 41 -12.91 -11.43 8.61
CA PHE A 41 -14.01 -11.51 9.58
C PHE A 41 -14.78 -12.82 9.47
N LEU A 42 -15.16 -13.20 8.24
CA LEU A 42 -15.86 -14.46 7.98
C LEU A 42 -14.99 -15.67 8.34
N SER A 43 -13.72 -15.68 7.93
CA SER A 43 -12.80 -16.80 8.22
C SER A 43 -12.62 -17.01 9.73
N ILE A 44 -12.37 -15.94 10.48
CA ILE A 44 -12.16 -15.99 11.92
C ILE A 44 -13.49 -16.30 12.64
N GLY A 45 -14.60 -15.68 12.24
CA GLY A 45 -15.91 -15.93 12.82
C GLY A 45 -16.36 -17.37 12.64
N LEU A 46 -16.18 -17.94 11.44
CA LEU A 46 -16.47 -19.34 11.16
C LEU A 46 -15.56 -20.29 11.95
N TYR A 47 -14.26 -19.99 12.03
CA TYR A 47 -13.31 -20.77 12.81
C TYR A 47 -13.67 -20.76 14.31
N MET A 48 -13.92 -19.59 14.88
CA MET A 48 -14.30 -19.43 16.28
C MET A 48 -15.63 -20.11 16.61
N ASN A 49 -16.58 -20.10 15.67
CA ASN A 49 -17.84 -20.83 15.80
C ASN A 49 -17.60 -22.35 15.81
N ALA A 50 -16.71 -22.85 14.96
CA ALA A 50 -16.37 -24.28 14.89
C ALA A 50 -15.71 -24.81 16.17
N ILE A 51 -14.92 -23.98 16.87
CA ILE A 51 -14.27 -24.35 18.14
C ILE A 51 -15.15 -24.06 19.38
N GLY A 52 -16.40 -23.63 19.20
CA GLY A 52 -17.35 -23.42 20.29
C GLY A 52 -17.02 -22.25 21.22
N VAL A 53 -16.29 -21.24 20.73
CA VAL A 53 -15.94 -20.05 21.53
C VAL A 53 -17.18 -19.17 21.73
N ASN A 54 -17.39 -18.71 22.96
CA ASN A 54 -18.46 -17.76 23.26
C ASN A 54 -18.29 -16.46 22.46
N ASN A 55 -19.38 -16.00 21.86
CA ASN A 55 -19.46 -14.79 21.03
C ASN A 55 -18.41 -14.73 19.89
N PRO A 56 -18.40 -15.69 18.94
CA PRO A 56 -17.41 -15.78 17.87
C PRO A 56 -17.31 -14.50 17.03
N TRP A 57 -18.47 -13.94 16.68
CA TRP A 57 -18.57 -12.77 15.82
C TRP A 57 -18.09 -11.48 16.51
N GLN A 58 -18.22 -11.37 17.83
CA GLN A 58 -17.69 -10.24 18.59
C GLN A 58 -16.15 -10.31 18.65
N ASN A 59 -15.62 -11.51 18.86
CA ASN A 59 -14.16 -11.72 18.94
C ASN A 59 -13.46 -11.53 17.58
N ALA A 60 -14.15 -11.77 16.47
CA ALA A 60 -13.63 -11.52 15.12
C ALA A 60 -13.48 -10.02 14.76
N VAL A 61 -14.10 -9.11 15.53
CA VAL A 61 -14.02 -7.65 15.28
C VAL A 61 -12.62 -7.12 15.55
N ILE A 62 -11.96 -7.58 16.62
CA ILE A 62 -10.62 -7.13 17.03
C ILE A 62 -9.57 -7.36 15.91
N PRO A 63 -9.39 -8.59 15.37
CA PRO A 63 -8.41 -8.82 14.30
C PRO A 63 -8.78 -8.10 13.00
N SER A 64 -10.07 -7.93 12.70
CA SER A 64 -10.53 -7.20 11.52
C SER A 64 -10.21 -5.71 11.59
N LEU A 65 -10.44 -5.09 12.76
CA LEU A 65 -10.08 -3.69 13.02
C LEU A 65 -8.56 -3.49 13.08
N GLY A 66 -7.82 -4.41 13.70
CA GLY A 66 -6.35 -4.38 13.73
C GLY A 66 -5.75 -4.39 12.33
N PHE A 67 -6.27 -5.26 11.45
CA PHE A 67 -5.87 -5.28 10.05
C PHE A 67 -6.20 -3.97 9.34
N LEU A 68 -7.43 -3.44 9.47
CA LEU A 68 -7.81 -2.17 8.86
C LEU A 68 -6.91 -1.01 9.31
N LEU A 69 -6.66 -0.88 10.61
CA LEU A 69 -5.78 0.15 11.16
C LEU A 69 -4.35 0.05 10.64
N SER A 70 -3.81 -1.16 10.45
CA SER A 70 -2.49 -1.36 9.84
C SER A 70 -2.42 -0.81 8.40
N THR A 71 -3.48 -1.00 7.61
CA THR A 71 -3.51 -0.50 6.22
C THR A 71 -3.59 1.04 6.13
N LEU A 72 -4.05 1.70 7.19
CA LEU A 72 -4.16 3.16 7.28
C LEU A 72 -2.91 3.80 7.87
N SER A 73 -2.20 3.11 8.77
CA SER A 73 -1.01 3.64 9.43
C SER A 73 0.27 3.50 8.58
N LEU A 74 0.39 2.45 7.77
CA LEU A 74 1.55 2.20 6.89
C LEU A 74 1.92 3.39 5.97
N PRO A 75 0.97 4.05 5.25
CA PRO A 75 1.27 5.22 4.44
C PRO A 75 1.80 6.41 5.25
N PHE A 76 1.29 6.59 6.48
CA PHE A 76 1.72 7.65 7.39
C PHE A 76 3.18 7.43 7.82
N PHE A 77 3.52 6.21 8.27
CA PHE A 77 4.91 5.88 8.64
C PHE A 77 5.85 5.92 7.44
N LYS A 78 5.40 5.48 6.26
CA LYS A 78 6.18 5.60 5.01
C LYS A 78 6.55 7.05 4.70
N ARG A 79 5.61 7.99 4.86
CA ARG A 79 5.85 9.42 4.62
C ARG A 79 6.88 10.00 5.59
N ILE A 80 6.81 9.62 6.87
CA ILE A 80 7.80 10.03 7.88
C ILE A 80 9.20 9.50 7.52
N TRP A 81 9.29 8.22 7.14
CA TRP A 81 10.56 7.58 6.81
C TRP A 81 11.22 8.18 5.57
N ILE A 82 10.46 8.44 4.49
CA ILE A 82 10.98 9.09 3.28
C ILE A 82 11.51 10.51 3.59
N ASN A 83 10.79 11.29 4.39
CA ASN A 83 11.21 12.65 4.75
C ASN A 83 12.52 12.65 5.56
N ARG A 84 12.72 11.64 6.43
CA ARG A 84 13.99 11.47 7.15
C ARG A 84 15.14 11.07 6.23
N GLN A 85 14.90 10.26 5.21
CA GLN A 85 15.93 9.87 4.23
C GLN A 85 16.37 11.04 3.34
N LYS A 86 15.45 11.92 2.92
CA LYS A 86 15.79 13.10 2.11
C LYS A 86 16.72 14.07 2.84
N GLY A 87 16.52 14.28 4.14
CA GLY A 87 17.43 15.09 4.97
C GLY A 87 18.85 14.50 5.14
N VAL A 88 19.06 13.22 4.82
CA VAL A 88 20.38 12.56 4.83
C VAL A 88 21.06 12.65 3.45
N THR A 89 20.30 12.89 2.38
CA THR A 89 20.83 12.91 1.00
C THR A 89 21.43 14.28 0.63
N GLU A 90 21.08 15.35 1.34
CA GLU A 90 21.64 16.71 1.14
C GLU A 90 22.89 17.00 1.99
N LEU A 91 23.23 16.13 2.95
CA LEU A 91 24.39 16.29 3.83
C LEU A 91 25.77 16.02 3.19
N PRO A 92 25.93 15.12 2.18
CA PRO A 92 27.24 14.87 1.57
C PRO A 92 27.78 16.08 0.80
N GLU A 93 26.90 16.89 0.20
CA GLU A 93 27.27 18.03 -0.64
C GLU A 93 27.71 19.25 0.19
N LEU A 94 27.16 19.41 1.40
CA LEU A 94 27.55 20.47 2.34
C LEU A 94 28.84 20.14 3.10
N LEU A 95 29.10 18.85 3.37
CA LEU A 95 30.35 18.42 4.02
C LEU A 95 31.56 18.51 3.06
N SER A 96 31.36 18.34 1.75
CA SER A 96 32.41 18.56 0.74
C SER A 96 32.76 20.03 0.46
N ILE A 97 32.03 20.98 1.08
CA ILE A 97 32.33 22.42 0.98
C ILE A 97 33.19 22.88 2.18
N ILE A 98 33.30 22.06 3.23
CA ILE A 98 34.04 22.37 4.47
C ILE A 98 35.39 21.63 4.53
N GLU A 99 35.60 20.57 3.74
CA GLU A 99 36.91 19.92 3.49
C GLU A 99 37.60 20.49 2.23
#